data_AF-A0A377XES5-F1
#
_entry.id   AF-A0A377XES5-F1
#
_cell.length_a   1.000
_cell.length_b   1.000
_cell.length_c   1.000
_cell.angle_alpha   90.00
_cell.angle_beta   90.00
_cell.angle_gamma   90.00
#
_symmetry.space_group_name_H-M   'P 1'
#
loop_
_entity.id
_entity.type
_entity.pdbx_description
1 polymer ?
#
loop_
_entity_poly.entity_id
_entity_poly.type
_entity_poly.pdbx_seq_one_letter_code
_entity_poly.pdbx_strand_id
1 'polypeptide(L)'
;MLTSLNSIDDPARLADTIAAHMPLKLADKQSVLEMSDVNERLEYLMAMMESEIDLLQVEKRIRNRVKKQMEKSQREYYLNEQMKAIQKELGEMDDAPDENEALKRKIDAAKMPKEAKEKNRSGTAEAEDDVADVSGSDRRAWLHRLDGAGAVECAQ
;
A
#
# COMPACT_ATOMS: atom_id res chain seq x y z
N MET A 1 8.98 4.45 -35.46
CA MET A 1 8.19 3.24 -35.78
C MET A 1 6.70 3.54 -35.84
N LEU A 2 6.09 4.16 -34.81
CA LEU A 2 4.69 4.63 -34.90
C LEU A 2 4.43 5.54 -36.12
N THR A 3 5.40 6.37 -36.49
CA THR A 3 5.35 7.22 -37.70
C THR A 3 5.25 6.44 -39.01
N SER A 4 5.73 5.20 -39.06
CA SER A 4 5.71 4.36 -40.27
C SER A 4 4.39 3.63 -40.47
N LEU A 5 3.59 3.46 -39.41
CA LEU A 5 2.24 2.86 -39.48
C LEU A 5 1.23 3.86 -40.05
N ASN A 6 1.35 5.14 -39.67
CA ASN A 6 0.43 6.20 -40.10
C ASN A 6 0.54 6.56 -41.59
N SER A 7 1.54 6.02 -42.29
CA SER A 7 1.76 6.20 -43.74
C SER A 7 1.36 4.97 -44.56
N ILE A 8 0.73 3.96 -43.95
CA ILE A 8 0.27 2.76 -44.66
C ILE A 8 -1.20 2.93 -45.00
N ASP A 9 -1.50 3.19 -46.28
CA ASP A 9 -2.88 3.28 -46.78
C ASP A 9 -3.49 1.92 -47.12
N ASP A 10 -2.66 0.87 -47.32
CA ASP A 10 -3.12 -0.48 -47.62
C ASP A 10 -3.48 -1.25 -46.34
N PRO A 11 -4.77 -1.60 -46.12
CA PRO A 11 -5.21 -2.28 -44.90
C PRO A 11 -4.60 -3.67 -44.75
N ALA A 12 -4.29 -4.36 -45.86
CA ALA A 12 -3.66 -5.68 -45.81
C ALA A 12 -2.25 -5.59 -45.22
N ARG A 13 -1.44 -4.67 -45.76
CA ARG A 13 -0.09 -4.39 -45.26
C ARG A 13 -0.09 -3.83 -43.85
N LEU A 14 -1.11 -3.05 -43.47
CA LEU A 14 -1.25 -2.57 -42.09
C LEU A 14 -1.43 -3.74 -41.12
N ALA A 15 -2.35 -4.67 -41.43
CA ALA A 15 -2.59 -5.86 -40.62
C ALA A 15 -1.31 -6.71 -40.45
N ASP A 16 -0.59 -6.95 -41.54
CA ASP A 16 0.66 -7.73 -41.52
C ASP A 16 1.75 -7.05 -40.68
N THR A 17 1.84 -5.71 -40.76
CA THR A 17 2.81 -4.94 -39.98
C THR A 17 2.46 -4.97 -38.49
N ILE A 18 1.17 -4.88 -38.14
CA ILE A 18 0.70 -5.00 -36.76
C ILE A 18 1.01 -6.41 -36.21
N ALA A 19 0.67 -7.46 -36.96
CA ALA A 19 0.91 -8.84 -36.56
C ALA A 19 2.41 -9.17 -36.37
N ALA A 20 3.30 -8.56 -37.16
CA ALA A 20 4.75 -8.73 -37.04
C ALA A 20 5.32 -8.15 -35.75
N HIS A 21 4.73 -7.06 -35.24
CA HIS A 21 5.23 -6.34 -34.06
C HIS A 21 4.55 -6.75 -32.75
N MET A 22 3.46 -7.52 -32.80
CA MET A 22 2.82 -8.04 -31.60
C MET A 22 3.47 -9.34 -31.10
N PRO A 23 3.52 -9.55 -29.78
CA PRO A 23 4.01 -10.79 -29.17
C PRO A 23 2.98 -11.93 -29.26
N LEU A 24 2.52 -12.25 -30.48
CA LEU A 24 1.55 -13.32 -30.74
C LEU A 24 2.19 -14.71 -30.64
N LYS A 25 1.42 -15.69 -30.17
CA LYS A 25 1.83 -17.10 -30.22
C LYS A 25 1.86 -17.58 -31.67
N LEU A 26 2.63 -18.63 -31.93
CA LEU A 26 2.75 -19.19 -33.28
C LEU A 26 1.39 -19.59 -33.88
N ALA A 27 0.49 -20.17 -33.08
CA ALA A 27 -0.85 -20.55 -33.51
C ALA A 27 -1.67 -19.34 -33.96
N ASP A 28 -1.61 -18.24 -33.22
CA ASP A 28 -2.33 -17.00 -33.55
C ASP A 28 -1.74 -16.35 -34.81
N LYS A 29 -0.41 -16.37 -34.97
CA LYS A 29 0.26 -15.90 -36.20
C LYS A 29 -0.16 -16.71 -37.43
N GLN A 30 -0.29 -18.02 -37.29
CA GLN A 30 -0.75 -18.88 -38.37
C GLN A 30 -2.22 -18.60 -38.72
N SER A 31 -3.07 -18.41 -37.70
CA SER A 31 -4.49 -18.07 -37.88
C SER A 31 -4.66 -16.77 -38.68
N VAL A 32 -3.87 -15.74 -38.35
CA VAL A 32 -3.83 -14.46 -39.08
C VAL A 32 -3.39 -14.63 -40.53
N LEU A 33 -2.49 -15.57 -40.82
CA LEU A 33 -1.96 -15.84 -42.17
C LEU A 33 -2.97 -16.61 -43.04
N GLU A 34 -3.82 -17.43 -42.42
CA GLU A 34 -4.88 -18.20 -43.08
C GLU A 34 -6.13 -17.37 -43.37
N MET A 35 -6.32 -16.24 -42.68
CA MET A 35 -7.41 -15.30 -42.93
C MET A 35 -7.21 -14.56 -44.25
N SER A 36 -8.03 -14.88 -45.24
CA SER A 36 -8.04 -14.24 -46.56
C SER A 36 -8.78 -12.90 -46.59
N ASP A 37 -9.75 -12.69 -45.69
CA ASP A 37 -10.44 -11.39 -45.55
C ASP A 37 -9.63 -10.47 -44.64
N VAL A 38 -9.28 -9.29 -45.16
CA VAL A 38 -8.51 -8.27 -44.45
C VAL A 38 -9.30 -7.69 -43.28
N ASN A 39 -10.63 -7.56 -43.41
CA ASN A 39 -11.47 -7.01 -42.35
C ASN A 39 -11.53 -7.96 -41.16
N GLU A 40 -11.81 -9.24 -41.42
CA GLU A 40 -11.81 -10.29 -40.38
C GLU A 40 -10.45 -10.37 -39.68
N ARG A 41 -9.36 -10.28 -40.45
CA ARG A 41 -8.00 -10.27 -39.92
C ARG A 41 -7.73 -9.06 -39.02
N LEU A 42 -8.18 -7.88 -39.39
CA LEU A 42 -8.04 -6.67 -38.58
C LEU A 42 -8.88 -6.76 -37.30
N GLU A 43 -10.11 -7.24 -37.37
CA GLU A 43 -10.97 -7.45 -36.20
C GLU A 43 -10.34 -8.44 -35.21
N TYR A 44 -9.79 -9.54 -35.72
CA TYR A 44 -9.08 -10.52 -34.91
C TYR A 44 -7.84 -9.90 -34.23
N LEU A 45 -7.01 -9.15 -34.98
CA LEU A 45 -5.84 -8.47 -34.41
C LEU A 45 -6.24 -7.42 -33.37
N MET A 46 -7.34 -6.69 -33.58
CA MET A 46 -7.86 -5.72 -32.61
C MET A 46 -8.30 -6.39 -31.31
N ALA A 47 -8.99 -7.53 -31.38
CA ALA A 47 -9.38 -8.29 -30.20
C ALA A 47 -8.14 -8.78 -29.41
N MET A 48 -7.12 -9.26 -30.12
CA MET A 48 -5.85 -9.66 -29.49
C MET A 48 -5.14 -8.47 -28.84
N MET A 49 -5.10 -7.31 -29.51
CA MET A 49 -4.54 -6.08 -28.96
C MET A 49 -5.23 -5.64 -27.67
N GLU A 50 -6.57 -5.70 -27.63
CA GLU A 50 -7.34 -5.32 -26.44
C GLU A 50 -6.96 -6.22 -25.24
N SER A 51 -6.89 -7.54 -25.46
CA SER A 51 -6.49 -8.48 -24.42
C SER A 51 -5.07 -8.22 -23.88
N GLU A 52 -4.14 -7.84 -24.76
CA GLU A 52 -2.76 -7.51 -24.39
C GLU A 52 -2.69 -6.19 -23.61
N ILE A 53 -3.49 -5.20 -24.01
CA ILE A 53 -3.62 -3.93 -23.27
C ILE A 53 -4.11 -4.20 -21.85
N ASP A 54 -5.14 -5.02 -21.67
CA ASP A 54 -5.68 -5.38 -20.35
C ASP A 54 -4.62 -6.05 -19.48
N LEU A 55 -3.86 -7.01 -20.04
CA LEU A 55 -2.77 -7.67 -19.34
C LEU A 55 -1.71 -6.65 -18.89
N LEU A 56 -1.25 -5.78 -19.78
CA LEU A 56 -0.25 -4.75 -19.48
C LEU A 56 -0.74 -3.75 -18.43
N GLN A 57 -2.04 -3.42 -18.43
CA GLN A 57 -2.64 -2.56 -17.40
C GLN A 57 -2.65 -3.23 -16.04
N VAL A 58 -2.97 -4.53 -15.96
CA VAL A 58 -2.90 -5.32 -14.72
C VAL A 58 -1.46 -5.36 -14.20
N GLU A 59 -0.49 -5.69 -15.06
CA GLU A 59 0.93 -5.72 -14.69
C GLU A 59 1.42 -4.36 -14.18
N LYS A 60 1.03 -3.26 -14.84
CA LYS A 60 1.35 -1.90 -14.42
C LYS A 60 0.77 -1.59 -13.03
N ARG A 61 -0.48 -1.99 -12.76
CA ARG A 61 -1.10 -1.81 -11.43
C ARG A 61 -0.36 -2.59 -10.36
N ILE A 62 0.02 -3.84 -10.63
CA ILE A 62 0.81 -4.68 -9.70
C ILE A 62 2.16 -4.03 -9.43
N ARG A 63 2.91 -3.65 -10.48
CA ARG A 63 4.22 -3.00 -10.37
C ARG A 63 4.17 -1.74 -9.52
N ASN A 64 3.14 -0.92 -9.71
CA ASN A 64 2.94 0.30 -8.93
C ASN A 64 2.64 0.02 -7.45
N ARG A 65 1.83 -1.00 -7.14
CA ARG A 65 1.55 -1.40 -5.76
C ARG A 65 2.80 -1.93 -5.06
N VAL A 66 3.55 -2.81 -5.73
CA VAL A 66 4.80 -3.36 -5.22
C VAL A 66 5.80 -2.24 -4.94
N LYS A 67 5.98 -1.29 -5.88
CA LYS A 67 6.88 -0.15 -5.68
C LYS A 67 6.50 0.69 -4.47
N LYS A 68 5.22 1.03 -4.30
CA LYS A 68 4.73 1.79 -3.12
C LYS A 68 4.97 1.04 -1.82
N GLN A 69 4.73 -0.27 -1.81
CA GLN A 69 4.96 -1.11 -0.64
C GLN A 69 6.45 -1.16 -0.29
N MET A 70 7.33 -1.34 -1.28
CA MET A 70 8.78 -1.33 -1.07
C MET A 70 9.28 0.00 -0.50
N GLU A 71 8.83 1.12 -1.05
CA GLU A 71 9.19 2.46 -0.55
C GLU A 71 8.73 2.68 0.90
N LYS A 72 7.54 2.19 1.27
CA LYS A 72 7.04 2.24 2.65
C LYS A 72 7.91 1.41 3.59
N SER A 73 8.17 0.14 3.24
CA SER A 73 8.99 -0.75 4.06
C SER A 73 10.43 -0.27 4.21
N GLN A 74 11.05 0.29 3.16
CA GLN A 74 12.38 0.89 3.25
C GLN A 74 12.40 2.11 4.18
N ARG A 75 11.39 2.98 4.07
CA ARG A 75 11.26 4.14 4.96
C ARG A 75 11.09 3.72 6.42
N GLU A 76 10.21 2.78 6.70
CA GLU A 76 9.98 2.25 8.05
C GLU A 76 11.24 1.60 8.62
N TYR A 77 11.93 0.77 7.83
CA TYR A 77 13.20 0.17 8.23
C TYR A 77 14.23 1.24 8.61
N TYR A 78 14.41 2.26 7.75
CA TYR A 78 15.35 3.34 7.99
C TYR A 78 15.01 4.17 9.23
N LEU A 79 13.73 4.52 9.42
CA LEU A 79 13.28 5.25 10.60
C LEU A 79 13.43 4.44 11.89
N ASN A 80 13.15 3.14 11.86
CA ASN A 80 13.34 2.26 13.01
C ASN A 80 14.81 2.12 13.40
N GLU A 81 15.71 1.98 12.42
CA GLU A 81 17.15 1.96 12.71
C GLU A 81 17.64 3.31 13.25
N GLN A 82 17.11 4.44 12.76
CA GLN A 82 17.42 5.75 13.35
C GLN A 82 16.90 5.86 14.79
N MET A 83 15.68 5.41 15.08
CA MET A 83 15.13 5.43 16.43
C MET A 83 15.95 4.56 17.39
N LYS A 84 16.39 3.37 16.96
CA LYS A 84 17.29 2.52 17.76
C LYS A 84 18.64 3.19 18.00
N ALA A 85 19.20 3.85 17.00
CA ALA A 85 20.45 4.59 17.15
C ALA A 85 20.27 5.75 18.15
N ILE A 86 19.19 6.54 18.04
CA ILE A 86 18.87 7.62 18.99
C ILE A 86 18.67 7.07 20.41
N GLN A 87 17.91 6.00 20.58
CA GLN A 87 17.70 5.37 21.88
C GLN A 87 19.00 4.84 22.48
N LYS A 88 19.93 4.36 21.66
CA LYS A 88 21.24 3.95 22.12
C LYS A 88 22.10 5.15 22.55
N GLU A 89 22.12 6.23 21.77
CA GLU A 89 22.83 7.47 22.12
C GLU A 89 22.24 8.13 23.39
N LEU A 90 20.90 8.13 23.53
CA LEU A 90 20.21 8.62 24.73
C LEU A 90 20.35 7.66 25.93
N GLY A 91 20.38 6.35 25.68
CA GLY A 91 20.53 5.32 26.71
C GLY A 91 21.98 5.12 27.19
N GLU A 92 22.97 5.52 26.39
CA GLU A 92 24.34 5.76 26.87
C GLU A 92 24.43 7.03 27.74
N MET A 93 23.41 7.91 27.70
CA MET A 93 23.29 9.08 28.57
C MET A 93 22.35 8.87 29.79
N ASP A 94 21.43 7.92 29.75
CA ASP A 94 20.49 7.67 30.85
C ASP A 94 20.13 6.18 30.93
N ASP A 95 20.44 5.55 32.07
CA ASP A 95 20.22 4.15 32.44
C ASP A 95 18.71 3.89 32.71
N ALA A 96 17.85 4.31 31.78
CA ALA A 96 16.39 4.24 31.90
C ALA A 96 15.85 3.04 31.09
N PRO A 97 15.22 2.04 31.73
CA PRO A 97 14.63 0.92 31.02
C PRO A 97 13.47 1.42 30.14
N ASP A 98 13.41 0.91 28.91
CA ASP A 98 12.35 1.10 27.93
C ASP A 98 11.00 1.27 28.64
N GLU A 99 10.40 2.48 28.56
CA GLU A 99 9.21 2.82 29.31
C GLU A 99 8.07 1.83 29.04
N ASN A 100 8.05 1.22 27.85
CA ASN A 100 7.11 0.17 27.48
C ASN A 100 7.36 -1.14 28.25
N GLU A 101 8.62 -1.53 28.40
CA GLU A 101 9.01 -2.67 29.25
C GLU A 101 8.79 -2.37 30.74
N ALA A 102 9.05 -1.14 31.19
CA ALA A 102 8.77 -0.70 32.55
C ALA A 102 7.26 -0.71 32.86
N LEU A 103 6.42 -0.29 31.91
CA LEU A 103 4.95 -0.36 32.01
C LEU A 103 4.46 -1.81 32.00
N LYS A 104 4.97 -2.68 31.11
CA LYS A 104 4.66 -4.12 31.11
C LYS A 104 5.07 -4.80 32.41
N ARG A 105 6.27 -4.50 32.92
CA ARG A 105 6.77 -5.01 34.21
C ARG A 105 5.92 -4.51 35.37
N LYS A 106 5.45 -3.26 35.36
CA LYS A 106 4.49 -2.74 36.37
C LYS A 106 3.14 -3.45 36.29
N ILE A 107 2.63 -3.73 35.10
CA ILE A 107 1.37 -4.45 34.88
C ILE A 107 1.48 -5.91 35.33
N ASP A 108 2.59 -6.59 35.06
CA ASP A 108 2.81 -7.97 35.50
C ASP A 108 3.15 -8.07 37.00
N ALA A 109 3.87 -7.09 37.57
CA ALA A 109 4.15 -7.01 39.00
C ALA A 109 2.87 -6.73 39.83
N ALA A 110 1.86 -6.08 39.25
CA ALA A 110 0.59 -5.78 39.92
C ALA A 110 -0.31 -7.01 40.17
N LYS A 111 0.05 -8.22 39.70
CA LYS A 111 -0.67 -9.50 39.92
C LYS A 111 -2.21 -9.36 39.91
N MET A 112 -2.75 -8.73 38.86
CA MET A 112 -4.18 -8.48 38.75
C MET A 112 -4.96 -9.77 38.41
N PRO A 113 -6.15 -10.00 39.00
CA PRO A 113 -7.02 -11.14 38.70
C PRO A 113 -7.52 -11.12 37.24
N LYS A 114 -7.88 -12.29 36.71
CA LYS A 114 -8.05 -12.57 35.26
C LYS A 114 -8.98 -11.60 34.52
N GLU A 115 -10.03 -11.10 35.17
CA GLU A 115 -10.97 -10.14 34.57
C GLU A 115 -10.36 -8.73 34.33
N ALA A 116 -9.38 -8.32 35.14
CA ALA A 116 -8.75 -7.00 35.02
C ALA A 116 -7.63 -6.95 33.98
N LYS A 117 -6.94 -8.07 33.72
CA LYS A 117 -5.96 -8.18 32.62
C LYS A 117 -6.63 -8.08 31.25
N GLU A 118 -7.82 -8.66 31.12
CA GLU A 118 -8.56 -8.67 29.85
C GLU A 118 -9.14 -7.28 29.52
N LYS A 119 -9.65 -6.57 30.53
CA LYS A 119 -10.18 -5.20 30.37
C LYS A 119 -9.10 -4.13 30.13
N ASN A 120 -7.91 -4.29 30.71
CA ASN A 120 -6.78 -3.40 30.43
C ASN A 120 -6.21 -3.64 29.02
N ARG A 121 -6.12 -4.90 28.60
CA ARG A 121 -5.70 -5.27 27.24
C ARG A 121 -6.72 -4.84 26.17
N SER A 122 -8.02 -4.83 26.48
CA SER A 122 -9.04 -4.29 25.57
C SER A 122 -9.03 -2.76 25.54
N GLY A 123 -8.82 -2.09 26.68
CA GLY A 123 -8.74 -0.63 26.76
C GLY A 123 -7.52 -0.04 26.03
N THR A 124 -6.39 -0.75 25.99
CA THR A 124 -5.24 -0.35 25.16
C THR A 124 -5.48 -0.54 23.67
N ALA A 125 -6.36 -1.48 23.27
CA ALA A 125 -6.73 -1.67 21.87
C ALA A 125 -7.74 -0.61 21.39
N GLU A 126 -8.71 -0.24 22.22
CA GLU A 126 -9.65 0.87 21.91
C GLU A 126 -8.92 2.22 21.82
N ALA A 127 -7.89 2.46 22.64
CA ALA A 127 -7.10 3.69 22.57
C ALA A 127 -6.21 3.79 21.31
N GLU A 128 -5.80 2.67 20.71
CA GLU A 128 -5.08 2.67 19.43
C GLU A 128 -6.03 2.93 18.24
N ASP A 129 -7.29 2.48 18.32
CA ASP A 129 -8.30 2.75 17.28
C ASP A 129 -8.83 4.20 17.31
N ASP A 130 -9.00 4.82 18.49
CA ASP A 130 -9.45 6.22 18.61
C ASP A 130 -8.41 7.26 18.09
N VAL A 131 -7.12 6.92 18.08
CA VAL A 131 -6.06 7.81 17.54
C VAL A 131 -6.07 7.84 16.01
N ALA A 132 -6.67 6.84 15.34
CA ALA A 132 -6.69 6.76 13.89
C ALA A 132 -7.79 7.62 13.23
N ASP A 133 -8.82 8.06 13.97
CA ASP A 133 -10.01 8.72 13.39
C ASP A 133 -10.14 10.24 13.66
N VAL A 134 -9.23 10.85 14.43
CA VAL A 134 -9.33 12.32 14.68
C VAL A 134 -8.80 13.12 13.49
N SER A 135 -9.65 13.24 12.46
CA SER A 135 -9.55 14.29 11.46
C SER A 135 -9.66 15.67 12.14
N GLY A 136 -8.88 16.64 11.64
CA GLY A 136 -8.52 17.88 12.34
C GLY A 136 -9.64 18.82 12.79
N SER A 137 -10.92 18.52 12.52
CA SER A 137 -12.06 19.32 12.97
C SER A 137 -12.49 19.05 14.42
N ASP A 138 -12.17 17.88 14.99
CA ASP A 138 -12.76 17.46 16.28
C ASP A 138 -11.89 17.76 17.52
N ARG A 139 -10.68 18.32 17.32
CA ARG A 139 -9.77 18.71 18.41
C ARG A 139 -10.35 19.78 19.34
N ARG A 140 -11.24 20.64 18.84
CA ARG A 140 -11.82 21.74 19.62
C ARG A 140 -12.96 21.28 20.54
N ALA A 141 -13.69 20.24 20.14
CA ALA A 141 -14.74 19.63 20.96
C ALA A 141 -14.15 18.78 22.09
N TRP A 142 -13.00 18.15 21.85
CA TRP A 142 -12.26 17.38 22.85
C TRP A 142 -11.71 18.24 24.00
N LEU A 143 -11.16 19.42 23.68
CA LEU A 143 -10.64 20.36 24.69
C LEU A 143 -11.73 20.87 25.65
N HIS A 144 -12.92 21.16 25.14
CA HIS A 144 -14.05 21.57 25.99
C HIS A 144 -14.57 20.45 26.90
N ARG A 145 -14.36 19.18 26.53
CA ARG A 145 -14.78 18.03 27.34
C ARG A 145 -13.79 17.72 28.47
N LEU A 146 -12.51 18.04 28.29
CA LEU A 146 -11.47 17.88 29.31
C LEU A 146 -11.57 18.92 30.43
N ASP A 147 -11.96 20.17 30.11
CA ASP A 147 -12.17 21.22 31.13
C ASP A 147 -13.37 20.93 32.07
N GLY A 148 -14.31 20.07 31.66
CA GLY A 148 -15.49 19.70 32.45
C GLY A 148 -15.29 18.56 33.44
N ALA A 149 -14.16 17.84 33.36
CA ALA A 149 -13.91 16.64 34.15
C ALA A 149 -12.77 16.85 35.17
N GLY A 150 -13.05 17.66 36.20
CA GLY A 150 -12.56 17.41 37.55
C GLY A 150 -11.05 17.52 37.81
N ALA A 151 -10.45 18.69 37.58
CA ALA A 151 -9.14 19.04 38.13
C ALA A 151 -9.27 20.02 39.32
N VAL A 152 -10.09 19.70 40.31
CA VAL A 152 -10.07 20.36 41.62
C VAL A 152 -10.38 19.31 42.69
N GLU A 153 -9.33 18.70 43.25
CA GLU A 153 -9.25 18.03 44.56
C GLU A 153 -8.22 16.90 44.49
N CYS A 154 -6.93 17.24 44.62
CA CYS A 154 -5.94 16.27 45.13
C CYS A 154 -4.63 16.92 45.63
N ALA A 155 -4.66 18.17 46.09
CA ALA A 155 -3.49 18.80 46.70
C ALA A 155 -3.90 19.61 47.94
N GLN A 156 -4.12 18.90 49.05
CA GLN A 156 -3.88 19.36 50.41
C GLN A 156 -3.29 18.19 51.20
#